data_AF-R8X695-F1
#
_entry.id   AF-R8X695-F1
#
_cell.length_a   1.000
_cell.length_b   1.000
_cell.length_c   1.000
_cell.angle_alpha   90.00
_cell.angle_beta   90.00
_cell.angle_gamma   90.00
#
_symmetry.space_group_name_H-M   'P 1'
#
loop_
_entity.id
_entity.type
_entity.pdbx_description
1 polymer ?
#
loop_
_entity_poly.entity_id
_entity_poly.type
_entity_poly.pdbx_seq_one_letter_code
_entity_poly.pdbx_strand_id
1 'polypeptide(L)' 'MQIPDDLIPGLPEHTGPVLIYIVKGRAERGFALRKDEFVTSLRALEEARKKAGLPVSDV' A
#
# COMPACT_ATOMS: atom_id res chain seq x y z
N MET A 1 0.57 -1.70 -17.97
CA MET A 1 1.61 -1.72 -16.92
C MET A 1 1.95 -3.18 -16.69
N GLN A 2 3.21 -3.58 -16.90
CA GLN A 2 3.67 -4.95 -16.68
C GLN A 2 4.46 -4.95 -15.38
N ILE A 3 4.05 -5.78 -14.42
CA ILE A 3 4.76 -5.98 -13.16
C ILE A 3 5.58 -7.26 -13.34
N PRO A 4 6.90 -7.23 -13.14
CA PRO A 4 7.71 -8.45 -13.20
C PRO A 4 7.28 -9.45 -12.12
N ASP A 5 7.21 -10.74 -12.49
CA ASP A 5 6.79 -11.82 -11.58
C ASP A 5 7.75 -12.02 -10.40
N ASP A 6 9.01 -11.60 -10.56
CA ASP A 6 10.07 -11.66 -9.57
C ASP A 6 10.22 -10.38 -8.74
N LEU A 7 9.40 -9.36 -9.00
CA LEU A 7 9.45 -8.07 -8.30
C LEU A 7 9.16 -8.22 -6.80
N ILE A 8 8.27 -9.14 -6.46
CA ILE A 8 7.91 -9.49 -5.09
C ILE A 8 8.01 -11.02 -4.99
N PRO A 9 8.70 -11.57 -3.97
CA PRO A 9 8.77 -13.01 -3.78
C PRO A 9 7.37 -13.64 -3.67
N GLY A 10 7.08 -14.63 -4.51
CA GLY A 10 5.78 -15.33 -4.53
C GLY A 10 4.63 -14.49 -5.09
N LEU A 11 4.91 -13.46 -5.89
CA LEU A 11 3.89 -12.64 -6.55
C LEU A 11 2.93 -13.44 -7.44
N PRO A 12 3.36 -14.44 -8.24
CA PRO A 12 2.45 -15.17 -9.13
C PRO A 12 1.33 -15.90 -8.38
N GLU A 13 1.61 -16.37 -7.17
CA GLU A 13 0.65 -17.07 -6.31
C GLU A 13 0.00 -16.16 -5.26
N HIS A 14 0.43 -14.90 -5.14
CA HIS A 14 -0.07 -13.98 -4.12
C HIS A 14 -1.51 -13.54 -4.41
N THR A 15 -2.39 -13.68 -3.42
CA THR A 15 -3.74 -13.11 -3.44
C THR A 15 -3.88 -12.08 -2.33
N GLY A 16 -3.89 -10.80 -2.70
CA GLY A 16 -3.97 -9.72 -1.72
C GLY A 16 -3.49 -8.37 -2.26
N PRO A 17 -3.53 -7.32 -1.42
CA PRO A 17 -3.05 -6.01 -1.79
C PRO A 17 -1.51 -5.95 -1.82
N VAL A 18 -0.97 -5.25 -2.80
CA VAL A 18 0.48 -5.03 -2.98
C VAL A 18 0.78 -3.54 -3.12
N LEU A 19 1.93 -3.09 -2.61
CA LEU A 19 2.46 -1.76 -2.92
C LEU A 19 3.52 -1.88 -4.01
N ILE A 20 3.42 -1.05 -5.05
CA ILE A 20 4.37 -1.00 -6.17
C ILE A 20 4.95 0.41 -6.28
N TYR A 21 6.28 0.50 -6.36
CA TYR A 21 7.00 1.74 -6.66
C TYR A 21 7.27 1.84 -8.15
N ILE A 22 6.75 2.91 -8.75
CA ILE A 22 6.94 3.21 -10.16
C ILE A 22 7.98 4.31 -10.30
N VAL A 23 9.03 4.05 -11.07
CA VAL A 23 10.06 5.01 -11.42
C VAL A 23 10.09 5.11 -12.94
N LYS A 24 9.89 6.33 -13.47
CA LYS A 24 9.84 6.59 -14.92
C LYS A 24 8.89 5.64 -15.69
N GLY A 25 7.74 5.33 -15.09
CA GLY A 25 6.72 4.47 -15.70
C GLY A 25 7.00 2.96 -15.61
N ARG A 26 8.07 2.53 -14.93
CA ARG A 26 8.40 1.12 -14.70
C ARG A 26 8.25 0.74 -13.23
N ALA A 27 7.71 -0.44 -12.97
CA ALA A 27 7.70 -1.01 -11.63
C ALA A 27 9.12 -1.47 -11.28
N GLU A 28 9.75 -0.83 -10.31
CA GLU A 28 11.13 -1.15 -9.92
C GLU A 28 11.21 -1.91 -8.58
N ARG A 29 10.22 -1.72 -7.70
CA ARG A 29 10.16 -2.37 -6.39
C ARG A 29 8.72 -2.58 -5.94
N GLY A 30 8.49 -3.50 -5.00
CA GLY A 30 7.20 -3.64 -4.35
C GLY A 30 7.24 -4.53 -3.12
N PHE A 31 6.09 -4.66 -2.45
CA PHE A 31 5.88 -5.60 -1.35
C PHE A 31 4.42 -6.03 -1.25
N ALA A 32 4.21 -7.28 -0.83
CA ALA A 32 2.91 -7.78 -0.43
C ALA A 32 2.54 -7.20 0.94
N LEU A 33 1.34 -6.65 1.06
CA LEU A 33 0.82 -6.15 2.32
C LEU A 33 0.26 -7.31 3.14
N ARG A 34 0.48 -7.29 4.45
CA ARG A 34 -0.20 -8.19 5.37
C ARG A 34 -1.69 -7.86 5.43
N LYS A 35 -2.48 -8.78 5.99
CA LYS A 35 -3.95 -8.68 6.04
C LYS A 35 -4.48 -7.34 6.58
N ASP A 36 -3.78 -6.73 7.54
CA ASP A 36 -4.20 -5.50 8.21
C ASP A 36 -3.26 -4.31 7.87
N GLU A 37 -2.40 -4.46 6.87
CA GLU A 37 -1.54 -3.38 6.36
C GLU A 37 -2.20 -2.69 5.17
N PHE A 38 -2.08 -1.37 5.14
CA PHE A 38 -2.59 -0.54 4.04
C PHE A 38 -1.70 0.69 3.84
N VAL A 39 -1.77 1.26 2.64
CA VAL A 39 -1.06 2.49 2.28
C VAL A 39 -2.09 3.56 2.01
N THR A 40 -1.91 4.70 2.65
CA THR A 40 -2.76 5.87 2.47
C THR A 40 -1.96 7.15 2.67
N SER A 41 -2.53 8.29 2.32
CA SER A 41 -1.94 9.59 2.67
C SER A 41 -2.29 9.95 4.12
N LEU A 42 -1.43 10.75 4.77
CA LEU A 42 -1.72 11.27 6.11
C LEU A 42 -3.07 12.01 6.16
N ARG A 43 -3.39 12.79 5.13
CA ARG A 43 -4.68 13.48 5.01
C ARG A 43 -5.85 12.51 4.94
N ALA A 44 -5.75 11.46 4.12
CA ALA A 44 -6.82 10.47 4.02
C ALA A 44 -6.96 9.65 5.31
N LEU A 45 -5.86 9.37 6.01
CA LEU A 45 -5.89 8.75 7.33
C LEU A 45 -6.57 9.64 8.37
N GLU A 46 -6.29 10.94 8.37
CA GLU A 46 -6.92 11.92 9.26
C GLU A 46 -8.43 12.00 9.02
N GLU A 47 -8.86 12.06 7.75
CA GLU A 47 -10.28 12.05 7.40
C GLU A 47 -10.97 10.74 7.80
N ALA A 48 -10.29 9.60 7.66
CA ALA A 48 -10.81 8.32 8.13
C ALA A 48 -10.98 8.31 9.66
N ARG A 49 -10.01 8.86 10.42
CA ARG A 49 -10.09 9.00 11.88
C ARG A 49 -11.29 9.87 12.30
N LYS A 50 -11.47 11.03 11.66
CA LYS A 50 -12.63 11.92 11.92
C LYS A 50 -13.95 11.19 11.70
N LYS A 51 -14.10 10.49 10.58
CA LYS A 51 -15.32 9.74 10.25
C LYS A 51 -15.58 8.57 11.20
N ALA A 52 -14.53 7.98 11.76
CA ALA A 52 -14.63 6.93 12.77
C ALA A 52 -14.91 7.47 14.18
N GLY A 53 -14.98 8.79 14.38
CA GLY A 53 -15.13 9.41 15.70
C GLY A 53 -13.88 9.28 16.59
N LEU A 54 -12.72 8.98 16.00
CA LEU A 54 -11.46 8.86 16.72
C LEU A 54 -10.84 10.24 16.96
N PRO A 55 -10.29 10.52 18.15
CA PRO A 55 -9.61 11.77 18.42
C PRO A 55 -8.39 11.91 17.51
N VAL A 56 -8.20 13.09 16.94
CA VAL A 56 -6.96 13.45 16.26
C VAL A 56 -5.93 13.65 17.36
N SER A 57 -5.07 12.66 17.61
CA SER A 57 -3.94 12.87 18.53
C SER A 57 -2.89 13.69 17.79
N ASP A 58 -2.70 14.92 18.23
CA ASP A 58 -1.52 15.70 17.88
C ASP A 58 -0.31 15.03 18.57
N VAL A 59 0.52 14.35 17.78
CA VAL A 59 1.88 13.99 18.19
C VAL A 59 2.83 14.96 17.51
#